data_AF-A0A7U8C6D8-F1
#
_entry.id   AF-A0A7U8C6D8-F1
#
_cell.length_a   1.000
_cell.length_b   1.000
_cell.length_c   1.000
_cell.angle_alpha   90.00
_cell.angle_beta   90.00
_cell.angle_gamma   90.00
#
_symmetry.space_group_name_H-M   'P 1'
#
loop_
_entity.id
_entity.type
_entity.pdbx_description
1 polymer ?
#
loop_
_entity_poly.entity_id
_entity_poly.type
_entity_poly.pdbx_seq_one_letter_code
_entity_poly.pdbx_strand_id
1 'polypeptide(L)' 'MTYANTLLTSKFVQFALKVRQVSDHSWWVYRYEIGRRGELSQASRVVFFGRNKEETDQWLQRQSEEATIYMLSDN' A
#
# COMPACT_ATOMS: atom_id res chain seq x y z
N MET A 1 -31.50 -20.79 12.73
CA MET A 1 -30.86 -19.46 12.87
C MET A 1 -29.39 -19.71 13.16
N THR A 2 -28.55 -19.70 12.13
CA THR A 2 -27.13 -20.08 12.23
C THR A 2 -26.31 -18.80 12.16
N TYR A 3 -25.61 -18.48 13.24
CA TYR A 3 -24.77 -17.29 13.34
C TYR A 3 -23.59 -17.42 12.38
N ALA A 4 -23.49 -16.53 11.40
CA ALA A 4 -22.36 -16.45 10.50
C ALA A 4 -21.13 -15.96 11.28
N ASN A 5 -20.16 -16.85 11.50
CA ASN A 5 -18.85 -16.49 12.02
C ASN A 5 -18.16 -15.57 11.01
N THR A 6 -18.19 -14.27 11.28
CA THR A 6 -17.45 -13.28 10.51
C THR A 6 -15.98 -13.39 10.92
N LEU A 7 -15.24 -14.27 10.25
CA LEU A 7 -13.79 -14.32 10.38
C LEU A 7 -13.23 -13.00 9.84
N LEU A 8 -12.81 -12.13 10.75
CA LEU A 8 -12.03 -10.94 10.43
C LEU A 8 -10.76 -11.42 9.72
N THR A 9 -10.75 -11.37 8.39
CA THR A 9 -9.55 -11.63 7.60
C THR A 9 -8.55 -10.55 7.97
N SER A 10 -7.59 -10.93 8.83
CA SER A 10 -6.48 -10.06 9.20
C SER A 10 -5.80 -9.62 7.90
N LYS A 11 -5.92 -8.33 7.56
CA LYS A 11 -5.21 -7.74 6.43
C LYS A 11 -3.73 -7.76 6.79
N PHE A 12 -3.00 -8.75 6.32
CA PHE A 12 -1.55 -8.76 6.41
C PHE A 12 -1.02 -7.58 5.59
N VAL A 13 -0.33 -6.64 6.25
CA VAL A 13 0.35 -5.55 5.56
C VAL A 13 1.50 -6.16 4.76
N GLN A 14 1.41 -6.09 3.43
CA GLN A 14 2.36 -6.77 2.53
C GLN A 14 3.54 -5.88 2.14
N PHE A 15 3.43 -4.56 2.31
CA PHE A 15 4.47 -3.61 1.95
C PHE A 15 4.33 -2.30 2.71
N ALA A 16 5.41 -1.53 2.76
CA ALA A 16 5.43 -0.15 3.24
C ALA A 16 5.80 0.80 2.10
N LEU A 17 5.24 2.00 2.12
CA LEU A 17 5.57 3.07 1.19
C LEU A 17 6.33 4.18 1.94
N LYS A 18 7.43 4.65 1.36
CA LYS A 18 8.23 5.76 1.87
C LYS A 18 8.27 6.87 0.84
N VAL A 19 7.78 8.04 1.21
CA VAL A 19 7.85 9.25 0.38
C VAL A 19 9.16 9.97 0.67
N ARG A 20 9.83 10.47 -0.37
CA ARG A 20 11.02 11.30 -0.25
C ARG A 20 10.97 12.44 -1.27
N GLN A 21 11.15 13.67 -0.80
CA GLN A 21 11.46 14.80 -1.66
C GLN A 21 12.93 14.73 -2.08
N VAL A 22 13.18 14.64 -3.38
CA VAL A 22 14.53 14.58 -3.99
C VAL A 22 14.98 15.96 -4.46
N SER A 23 14.04 16.81 -4.86
CA SER A 23 14.24 18.23 -5.14
C SER A 23 12.91 18.98 -4.96
N ASP A 24 12.91 20.30 -5.10
CA ASP A 24 11.70 21.14 -4.93
C ASP A 24 10.47 20.60 -5.69
N HIS A 25 10.69 20.16 -6.94
CA HIS A 25 9.65 19.61 -7.82
C HIS A 25 9.80 18.10 -8.09
N SER A 26 10.40 17.34 -7.17
CA SER A 26 10.59 15.91 -7.37
C SER A 26 10.34 15.13 -6.09
N TRP A 27 9.25 14.38 -6.09
CA TRP A 27 8.78 13.56 -4.99
C TRP A 27 8.73 12.10 -5.43
N TRP A 28 9.44 11.24 -4.72
CA TRP A 28 9.60 9.84 -5.07
C TRP A 28 8.96 8.98 -4.01
N VAL A 29 8.23 7.95 -4.43
CA VAL A 29 7.67 6.95 -3.53
C VAL A 29 8.38 5.62 -3.72
N TYR A 30 8.97 5.14 -2.63
CA TYR A 30 9.68 3.88 -2.56
C TYR A 30 8.79 2.83 -1.91
N ARG A 31 8.69 1.66 -2.52
CA ARG A 31 7.99 0.49 -1.97
C ARG A 31 8.99 -0.50 -1.39
N TYR A 32 8.72 -0.91 -0.16
CA TYR A 32 9.46 -1.93 0.58
C TYR A 32 8.50 -3.10 0.82
N GLU A 33 8.80 -4.28 0.30
CA GLU A 33 7.97 -5.47 0.59
C GLU A 33 8.22 -5.95 2.03
N ILE A 34 7.18 -6.49 2.67
CA ILE A 34 7.26 -7.11 3.99
C ILE A 34 7.22 -8.63 3.79
N GLY A 35 8.29 -9.30 4.20
CA GLY A 35 8.41 -10.75 4.09
C GLY A 35 7.45 -11.49 5.03
N ARG A 36 7.33 -12.82 4.84
CA ARG A 36 6.44 -13.68 5.64
C ARG A 36 6.71 -13.66 7.15
N ARG A 37 7.89 -13.20 7.57
CA ARG A 37 8.29 -13.05 8.99
C ARG A 37 8.03 -11.64 9.54
N GLY A 38 7.38 -10.76 8.78
CA GLY A 38 7.17 -9.35 9.16
C GLY A 38 8.41 -8.48 8.97
N GLU A 39 9.49 -9.01 8.40
CA GLU A 39 10.72 -8.26 8.14
C GLU A 39 10.55 -7.39 6.90
N LEU A 40 10.94 -6.12 7.00
CA LEU A 40 10.97 -5.20 5.88
C LEU A 40 12.16 -5.51 4.97
N SER A 41 11.91 -5.64 3.67
CA SER A 41 12.96 -5.81 2.66
C SER A 41 13.99 -4.68 2.74
N GLN A 42 15.28 -5.01 2.72
CA GLN A 42 16.34 -4.00 2.63
C GLN A 42 16.38 -3.31 1.26
N ALA A 43 15.96 -4.02 0.21
CA ALA A 43 15.83 -3.48 -1.12
C ALA A 43 14.47 -2.76 -1.26
N SER A 44 14.51 -1.59 -1.90
CA SER A 44 13.30 -0.86 -2.29
C SER A 44 13.31 -0.55 -3.78
N ARG A 45 12.12 -0.31 -4.33
CA ARG A 45 11.95 0.16 -5.71
C ARG A 45 11.10 1.42 -5.73
N VAL A 46 11.37 2.31 -6.68
CA VAL A 46 10.53 3.48 -6.94
C VAL A 46 9.26 3.00 -7.65
N VAL A 47 8.10 3.36 -7.11
CA VAL A 47 6.78 2.98 -7.66
C VAL A 47 5.98 4.18 -8.14
N PHE A 48 6.37 5.39 -7.73
CA PHE A 48 5.74 6.61 -8.17
C PHE A 48 6.74 7.78 -8.14
N PHE A 49 6.55 8.71 -9.07
CA PHE A 49 7.22 10.00 -9.13
C PHE A 49 6.14 11.08 -9.32
N GLY A 50 6.16 12.09 -8.45
CA GLY A 50 5.31 13.27 -8.52
C GLY A 50 6.16 14.54 -8.62
N ARG A 51 5.56 15.58 -9.20
CA ARG A 51 6.18 16.92 -9.35
C ARG A 51 5.97 17.78 -8.13
N ASN A 52 4.98 17.47 -7.31
CA ASN A 52 4.69 18.16 -6.07
C ASN A 52 4.15 17.17 -5.04
N LYS A 53 3.94 17.67 -3.82
CA LYS A 53 3.48 16.86 -2.71
C LYS A 53 2.03 16.42 -2.92
N GLU A 54 1.19 17.31 -3.43
CA GLU A 54 -0.25 17.10 -3.63
C GLU A 54 -0.51 15.92 -4.59
N GLU A 55 0.25 15.83 -5.69
CA GLU A 55 0.18 14.73 -6.64
C GLU A 55 0.59 13.39 -6.00
N THR A 56 1.60 13.42 -5.14
CA THR A 56 2.07 12.25 -4.39
C THR A 56 1.03 11.79 -3.36
N ASP A 57 0.43 12.74 -2.64
CA ASP A 57 -0.62 12.48 -1.64
C ASP A 57 -1.88 11.89 -2.30
N GLN A 58 -2.30 12.43 -3.45
CA GLN A 58 -3.40 11.87 -4.25
C GLN A 58 -3.12 10.43 -4.70
N TRP A 59 -1.89 10.15 -5.12
CA TRP A 59 -1.49 8.79 -5.50
C TRP A 59 -1.53 7.83 -4.30
N LEU A 60 -1.03 8.24 -3.13
CA LEU A 60 -1.08 7.44 -1.90
C LEU A 60 -2.51 7.11 -1.45
N GLN A 61 -3.43 8.06 -1.62
CA GLN A 61 -4.84 7.85 -1.31
C GLN A 61 -5.44 6.75 -2.21
N ARG A 62 -5.20 6.81 -3.53
CA ARG A 62 -5.64 5.75 -4.47
C ARG A 62 -5.07 4.38 -4.14
N GLN A 63 -3.80 4.31 -3.71
CA GLN A 63 -3.20 3.03 -3.31
C GLN A 63 -3.84 2.43 -2.06
N SER A 64 -4.33 3.26 -1.14
CA SER A 64 -5.05 2.80 0.05
C SER A 64 -6.43 2.25 -0.31
N GLU A 65 -7.07 2.80 -1.34
CA GLU A 65 -8.34 2.34 -1.90
C GLU A 65 -8.14 1.03 -2.70
N GLU A 66 -7.12 0.94 -3.57
CA GLU A 66 -6.79 -0.24 -4.39
C GLU A 66 -6.28 -1.44 -3.56
N ALA A 67 -5.63 -1.21 -2.40
CA ALA A 67 -5.22 -2.27 -1.49
C ALA A 67 -6.41 -3.01 -0.83
N THR A 68 -7.65 -2.62 -1.13
CA THR A 68 -8.85 -3.36 -0.77
C THR A 68 -9.33 -4.17 -1.96
N ILE A 69 -8.82 -5.40 -2.09
CA ILE A 69 -9.36 -6.36 -3.05
C ILE A 69 -10.71 -6.84 -2.51
N TYR A 70 -11.80 -6.45 -3.16
CA TYR A 70 -13.13 -7.04 -2.94
C TYR A 70 -13.27 -8.26 -3.84
N MET A 71 -13.28 -9.46 -3.24
CA MET A 71 -13.67 -10.68 -3.93
C MET A 71 -15.12 -11.00 -3.54
N LEU A 72 -16.03 -10.91 -4.50
CA LEU A 72 -17.37 -11.49 -4.37
C LEU A 72 -17.26 -12.97 -4.75
N SER A 73 -17.68 -13.86 -3.84
CA SER A 73 -17.90 -15.27 -4.17
C SER A 73 -19.33 -15.42 -4.67
N ASP A 74 -19.51 -16.14 -5.77
CA ASP A 74 -20.84 -16.61 -6.15
C ASP A 74 -21.35 -17.59 -5.09
N ASN A 75 -22.63 -17.47 -4.74
CA ASN A 75 -23.35 -18.40 -3.88
C ASN A 75 -24.65 -18.81 -4.57
#